data_AF-A0A9E0E9H1-F1
#
_entry.id   AF-A0A9E0E9H1-F1
#
_cell.length_a   1.000
_cell.length_b   1.000
_cell.length_c   1.000
_cell.angle_alpha   90.00
_cell.angle_beta   90.00
_cell.angle_gamma   90.00
#
_symmetry.space_group_name_H-M   'P 1'
#
loop_
_entity.id
_entity.type
_entity.pdbx_description
1 polymer ?
#
loop_
_entity_poly.entity_id
_entity_poly.type
_entity_poly.pdbx_seq_one_letter_code
_entity_poly.pdbx_strand_id
1 'polypeptide(L)'
;MADIISGKSRFNGDRNAPVKKVISINREMAASTEDNEDVLDEATVKRKIRRHKSRVAVVVTIIIVVILAAVYIVSRVIDNYDYSSYEITNSVNREDIESSKYIAFADGYVRYSNDGISYYKNSGKVIWNQTYSMQNPKVSICGNSIAVADINGSSAYSFNTSGQVGKADTSMPILQIEVSDSGK
;
A
#
# COMPACT_ATOMS: atom_id res chain seq x y z
N MET A 1 -2.22 -128.60 -12.06
CA MET A 1 -0.78 -128.34 -11.84
C MET A 1 -0.22 -127.86 -13.16
N ALA A 2 0.15 -126.58 -13.26
CA ALA A 2 0.91 -126.04 -14.39
C ALA A 2 1.54 -124.70 -13.99
N ASP A 3 2.69 -124.42 -14.60
CA ASP A 3 3.83 -123.68 -14.10
C ASP A 3 3.70 -122.14 -13.97
N ILE A 4 4.52 -121.64 -13.04
CA ILE A 4 4.80 -120.22 -12.78
C ILE A 4 5.78 -119.73 -13.86
N ILE A 5 5.31 -118.92 -14.81
CA ILE A 5 6.16 -118.23 -15.77
C ILE A 5 6.66 -116.91 -15.15
N SER A 6 7.93 -116.92 -14.79
CA SER A 6 8.73 -115.77 -14.36
C SER A 6 8.90 -114.78 -15.51
N GLY A 7 8.08 -113.73 -15.51
CA GLY A 7 8.20 -112.57 -16.39
C GLY A 7 9.08 -111.50 -15.74
N LYS A 8 10.27 -111.26 -16.31
CA LYS A 8 11.22 -110.23 -15.87
C LYS A 8 10.57 -108.85 -15.77
N SER A 9 10.80 -108.21 -14.62
CA SER A 9 10.53 -106.80 -14.34
C SER A 9 11.05 -105.90 -15.47
N ARG A 10 10.15 -105.13 -16.09
CA ARG A 10 10.48 -104.05 -17.05
C ARG A 10 10.40 -102.68 -16.38
N PHE A 11 10.79 -102.60 -15.10
CA PHE A 11 10.88 -101.35 -14.36
C PHE A 11 12.04 -100.51 -14.92
N ASN A 12 11.79 -99.82 -16.04
CA ASN A 12 12.61 -98.69 -16.46
C ASN A 12 12.11 -97.50 -15.65
N GLY A 13 12.80 -97.20 -14.55
CA GLY A 13 12.46 -96.08 -13.69
C GLY A 13 12.51 -94.77 -14.47
N ASP A 14 11.35 -94.17 -14.68
CA ASP A 14 11.25 -92.77 -15.08
C ASP A 14 11.88 -91.92 -13.97
N ARG A 15 13.06 -91.36 -14.24
CA ARG A 15 13.79 -90.45 -13.32
C ARG A 15 13.23 -89.03 -13.30
N ASN A 16 12.01 -88.84 -13.79
CA ASN A 16 11.34 -87.54 -13.82
C ASN A 16 10.07 -87.50 -12.96
N ALA A 17 10.09 -88.18 -11.80
CA ALA A 17 9.20 -87.81 -10.72
C ALA A 17 9.62 -86.40 -10.22
N PRO A 18 8.69 -85.42 -10.11
CA PRO A 18 9.02 -84.11 -9.61
C PRO A 18 9.44 -84.24 -8.14
N VAL A 19 10.72 -84.00 -7.85
CA VAL A 19 11.21 -83.89 -6.48
C VAL A 19 10.51 -82.71 -5.84
N LYS A 20 9.61 -83.00 -4.89
CA LYS A 20 8.93 -81.99 -4.08
C LYS A 20 9.96 -81.33 -3.18
N LYS A 21 10.50 -80.18 -3.61
CA LYS A 21 11.43 -79.38 -2.81
C LYS A 21 10.63 -78.74 -1.67
N VAL A 22 10.67 -79.36 -0.50
CA VAL A 22 10.19 -78.75 0.75
C VAL A 22 11.19 -77.65 1.10
N ILE A 23 10.91 -76.43 0.68
CA ILE A 23 11.60 -75.25 1.16
C ILE A 23 10.83 -74.82 2.41
N SER A 24 11.42 -75.08 3.58
CA SER A 24 11.01 -74.45 4.83
C SER A 24 11.15 -72.95 4.68
N ILE A 25 10.01 -72.25 4.61
CA ILE A 25 9.97 -70.78 4.53
C ILE A 25 10.44 -70.25 5.89
N ASN A 26 11.60 -69.59 5.87
CA ASN A 26 12.21 -68.97 7.04
C ASN A 26 11.23 -67.99 7.70
N ARG A 27 10.90 -68.28 8.95
CA ARG A 27 10.05 -67.54 9.90
C ARG A 27 10.75 -66.27 10.43
N GLU A 28 11.40 -65.53 9.55
CA GLU A 28 12.07 -64.26 9.90
C GLU A 28 11.59 -63.08 9.03
N MET A 29 10.83 -63.33 7.95
CA MET A 29 10.21 -62.29 7.12
C MET A 29 8.79 -61.88 7.56
N ALA A 30 8.31 -62.35 8.70
CA ALA A 30 7.00 -61.95 9.23
C ALA A 30 7.09 -60.85 10.31
N ALA A 31 8.26 -60.66 10.93
CA ALA A 31 8.42 -59.68 12.02
C ALA A 31 9.00 -58.34 11.57
N SER A 32 9.37 -58.19 10.28
CA SER A 32 9.92 -56.95 9.72
C SER A 32 9.04 -56.32 8.63
N THR A 33 7.89 -56.91 8.33
CA THR A 33 6.98 -56.40 7.28
C THR A 33 5.81 -55.59 7.84
N GLU A 34 5.45 -55.73 9.11
CA GLU A 34 4.35 -54.94 9.68
C GLU A 34 4.75 -53.50 10.07
N ASP A 35 6.02 -53.23 10.38
CA ASP A 35 6.50 -51.86 10.70
C ASP A 35 6.90 -51.03 9.46
N ASN A 36 6.98 -51.63 8.27
CA ASN A 36 7.42 -50.96 7.05
C ASN A 36 6.27 -50.49 6.15
N GLU A 37 5.04 -50.96 6.34
CA GLU A 37 3.89 -50.46 5.55
C GLU A 37 3.33 -49.17 6.16
N ASP A 38 3.21 -49.08 7.49
CA ASP A 38 2.74 -47.86 8.17
C ASP A 38 3.72 -46.69 8.06
N VAL A 39 5.04 -46.95 8.10
CA VAL A 39 6.07 -45.91 7.96
C VAL A 39 6.20 -45.42 6.51
N LEU A 40 6.01 -46.30 5.52
CA LEU A 40 6.04 -45.92 4.11
C LEU A 40 4.79 -45.13 3.74
N ASP A 41 3.61 -45.51 4.23
CA ASP A 41 2.37 -44.80 3.93
C ASP A 41 2.31 -43.45 4.68
N GLU A 42 2.77 -43.37 5.93
CA GLU A 42 2.85 -42.10 6.64
C GLU A 42 3.87 -41.14 6.01
N ALA A 43 5.04 -41.64 5.54
CA ALA A 43 6.04 -40.83 4.84
C ALA A 43 5.58 -40.39 3.43
N THR A 44 4.79 -41.22 2.74
CA THR A 44 4.29 -40.94 1.38
C THR A 44 3.06 -40.03 1.41
N VAL A 45 2.17 -40.22 2.39
CA VAL A 45 1.02 -39.33 2.68
C VAL A 45 1.50 -37.98 3.22
N LYS A 46 2.47 -37.94 4.15
CA LYS A 46 3.11 -36.69 4.60
C LYS A 46 3.79 -35.96 3.44
N ARG A 47 4.46 -36.64 2.51
CA ARG A 47 5.08 -36.01 1.32
C ARG A 47 4.08 -35.44 0.32
N LYS A 48 2.88 -36.01 0.20
CA LYS A 48 1.81 -35.51 -0.70
C LYS A 48 1.06 -34.32 -0.09
N ILE A 49 0.79 -34.36 1.22
CA ILE A 49 0.11 -33.28 1.96
C ILE A 49 1.04 -32.08 2.21
N ARG A 50 2.34 -32.31 2.41
CA ARG A 50 3.34 -31.26 2.67
C ARG A 50 3.52 -30.30 1.50
N ARG A 51 3.34 -30.74 0.24
CA ARG A 51 3.46 -29.86 -0.95
C ARG A 51 2.32 -28.85 -1.08
N HIS A 52 1.08 -29.25 -0.78
CA HIS A 52 -0.05 -28.33 -0.80
C HIS A 52 -0.06 -27.42 0.42
N LYS A 53 0.22 -27.96 1.62
CA LYS A 53 0.39 -27.14 2.84
C LYS A 53 1.57 -26.17 2.73
N SER A 54 2.67 -26.54 2.07
CA SER A 54 3.80 -25.63 1.85
C SER A 54 3.48 -24.56 0.82
N ARG A 55 2.75 -24.88 -0.26
CA ARG A 55 2.29 -23.86 -1.23
C ARG A 55 1.31 -22.88 -0.58
N VAL A 56 0.36 -23.37 0.21
CA VAL A 56 -0.57 -22.53 0.97
C VAL A 56 0.18 -21.70 2.01
N ALA A 57 1.13 -22.28 2.75
CA ALA A 57 1.95 -21.54 3.70
C ALA A 57 2.77 -20.44 3.01
N VAL A 58 3.35 -20.72 1.83
CA VAL A 58 4.08 -19.73 1.04
C VAL A 58 3.16 -18.61 0.58
N VAL A 59 1.96 -18.92 0.07
CA VAL A 59 0.98 -17.90 -0.33
C VAL A 59 0.54 -17.05 0.86
N VAL A 60 0.27 -17.66 2.01
CA VAL A 60 -0.10 -16.95 3.24
C VAL A 60 1.05 -16.04 3.71
N THR A 61 2.30 -16.52 3.66
CA THR A 61 3.46 -15.67 4.00
C THR A 61 3.62 -14.50 3.03
N ILE A 62 3.37 -14.70 1.74
CA ILE A 62 3.40 -13.61 0.74
C ILE A 62 2.31 -12.59 1.05
N ILE A 63 1.09 -13.02 1.37
CA ILE A 63 -0.01 -12.11 1.75
C ILE A 63 0.35 -11.29 2.99
N ILE A 64 0.94 -11.91 4.01
CA ILE A 64 1.37 -11.19 5.23
C ILE A 64 2.45 -10.15 4.89
N VAL A 65 3.42 -10.50 4.05
CA VAL A 65 4.46 -9.56 3.60
C VAL A 65 3.86 -8.39 2.82
N VAL A 66 2.88 -8.65 1.95
CA VAL A 66 2.18 -7.60 1.19
C VAL A 66 1.40 -6.67 2.12
N ILE A 67 0.71 -7.22 3.14
CA ILE A 67 -0.01 -6.41 4.14
C ILE A 67 0.99 -5.54 4.93
N LEU A 68 2.10 -6.11 5.39
CA LEU A 68 3.13 -5.36 6.12
C LEU A 68 3.75 -4.25 5.25
N ALA A 69 4.01 -4.52 3.97
CA ALA A 69 4.49 -3.52 3.03
C ALA A 69 3.46 -2.40 2.80
N ALA A 70 2.18 -2.73 2.66
CA ALA A 70 1.11 -1.76 2.53
C ALA A 70 0.98 -0.87 3.78
N VAL A 71 1.02 -1.47 4.97
CA VAL A 71 1.01 -0.73 6.25
C VAL A 71 2.22 0.19 6.35
N TYR A 72 3.42 -0.30 6.01
CA TYR A 72 4.63 0.51 6.01
C TYR A 72 4.53 1.70 5.05
N ILE A 73 4.01 1.49 3.83
CA ILE A 73 3.77 2.57 2.86
C ILE A 73 2.77 3.57 3.42
N VAL A 74 1.64 3.13 3.99
CA VAL A 74 0.61 4.01 4.54
C VAL A 74 1.14 4.81 5.74
N SER A 75 1.84 4.17 6.69
CA SER A 75 2.47 4.86 7.81
C SER A 75 3.51 5.86 7.33
N ARG A 76 4.38 5.47 6.39
CA ARG A 76 5.37 6.39 5.81
C ARG A 76 4.74 7.51 4.99
N VAL A 77 3.53 7.34 4.47
CA VAL A 77 2.78 8.40 3.82
C VAL A 77 2.16 9.33 4.86
N ILE A 78 1.53 8.81 5.92
CA ILE A 78 0.89 9.60 6.97
C ILE A 78 1.91 10.36 7.82
N ASP A 79 3.00 9.72 8.23
CA ASP A 79 4.07 10.33 9.03
C ASP A 79 4.89 11.34 8.23
N ASN A 80 4.91 11.18 6.90
CA ASN A 80 5.55 12.10 5.95
C ASN A 80 4.51 13.03 5.28
N TYR A 81 3.26 13.01 5.76
CA TYR A 81 2.27 14.06 5.58
C TYR A 81 2.48 15.08 6.69
N ASP A 82 3.66 15.71 6.67
CA ASP A 82 3.78 17.01 7.29
C ASP A 82 2.79 17.94 6.59
N TYR A 83 1.97 18.65 7.38
CA TYR A 83 1.37 19.91 6.96
C TYR A 83 2.50 20.95 6.80
N SER A 84 3.42 20.66 5.88
CA SER A 84 4.45 21.58 5.45
C SER A 84 3.82 22.46 4.39
N SER A 85 3.61 23.71 4.79
CA SER A 85 3.32 24.87 3.96
C SER A 85 3.76 24.74 2.49
N TYR A 86 2.78 24.93 1.60
CA TYR A 86 2.91 25.39 0.21
C TYR A 86 4.01 24.74 -0.64
N GLU A 87 3.67 23.67 -1.36
CA GLU A 87 4.30 23.37 -2.64
C GLU A 87 3.36 23.78 -3.77
N ILE A 88 3.72 24.84 -4.49
CA ILE A 88 3.04 25.30 -5.70
C ILE A 88 3.17 24.17 -6.73
N THR A 89 2.18 23.29 -6.78
CA THR A 89 2.15 22.14 -7.70
C THR A 89 1.52 22.45 -9.05
N ASN A 90 1.26 23.73 -9.35
CA ASN A 90 0.81 24.13 -10.68
C ASN A 90 1.20 25.58 -10.99
N SER A 91 2.38 25.78 -11.57
CA SER A 91 2.68 27.01 -12.30
C SER A 91 2.15 26.87 -13.73
N VAL A 92 0.89 27.22 -13.93
CA VAL A 92 0.44 27.57 -15.29
C VAL A 92 1.12 28.89 -15.60
N ASN A 93 2.13 28.85 -16.47
CA ASN A 93 2.77 30.05 -17.01
C ASN A 93 1.71 30.77 -17.85
N ARG A 94 1.03 31.73 -17.22
CA ARG A 94 0.08 32.62 -17.85
C ARG A 94 0.83 33.92 -18.06
N GLU A 95 0.90 34.38 -19.30
CA GLU A 95 1.47 35.68 -19.69
C GLU A 95 0.58 36.83 -19.16
N ASP A 96 0.37 36.89 -17.85
CA ASP A 96 -0.33 37.96 -17.17
C ASP A 96 0.71 38.73 -16.36
N ILE A 97 1.01 39.94 -16.83
CA ILE A 97 1.63 41.10 -16.16
C ILE A 97 2.40 40.74 -14.87
N GLU A 98 3.72 40.96 -14.87
CA GLU A 98 4.75 40.65 -13.83
C GLU A 98 4.39 40.85 -12.33
N SER A 99 3.22 41.37 -11.97
CA SER A 99 2.82 41.76 -10.61
C SER A 99 1.70 40.94 -9.93
N SER A 100 1.02 40.01 -10.63
CA SER A 100 -0.12 39.27 -10.02
C SER A 100 0.30 37.93 -9.39
N LYS A 101 0.00 37.75 -8.10
CA LYS A 101 0.24 36.53 -7.31
C LYS A 101 -1.07 35.81 -7.01
N TYR A 102 -1.01 34.49 -6.84
CA TYR A 102 -2.17 33.63 -6.60
C TYR A 102 -1.94 32.74 -5.39
N ILE A 103 -2.96 32.56 -4.55
CA ILE A 103 -2.91 31.75 -3.34
C ILE A 103 -4.24 31.01 -3.13
N ALA A 104 -4.18 29.74 -2.73
CA ALA A 104 -5.40 28.96 -2.45
C ALA A 104 -6.15 29.53 -1.24
N PHE A 105 -7.47 29.61 -1.33
CA PHE A 105 -8.32 30.13 -0.25
C PHE A 105 -9.72 29.53 -0.33
N ALA A 106 -10.19 28.94 0.77
CA ALA A 106 -11.48 28.24 0.85
C ALA A 106 -11.67 27.23 -0.31
N ASP A 107 -12.78 27.31 -1.07
CA ASP A 107 -13.08 26.47 -2.23
C ASP A 107 -12.61 27.08 -3.58
N GLY A 108 -11.59 27.94 -3.52
CA GLY A 108 -11.13 28.74 -4.62
C GLY A 108 -9.70 29.26 -4.44
N TYR A 109 -9.44 30.44 -5.00
CA TYR A 109 -8.15 31.11 -4.91
C TYR A 109 -8.31 32.62 -4.86
N VAL A 110 -7.34 33.26 -4.24
CA VAL A 110 -7.20 34.71 -4.20
C VAL A 110 -6.09 35.11 -5.16
N ARG A 111 -6.39 36.07 -6.02
CA ARG A 111 -5.41 36.81 -6.82
C ARG A 111 -5.13 38.13 -6.13
N TYR A 112 -3.87 38.49 -5.96
CA TYR A 112 -3.50 39.79 -5.41
C TYR A 112 -2.30 40.37 -6.15
N SER A 113 -2.26 41.68 -6.28
CA SER A 113 -1.16 42.45 -6.87
C SER A 113 -0.94 43.72 -6.04
N ASN A 114 -0.14 44.65 -6.54
CA ASN A 114 0.05 45.96 -5.93
C ASN A 114 -1.24 46.82 -5.94
N ASP A 115 -2.18 46.52 -6.83
CA ASP A 115 -3.37 47.34 -7.08
C ASP A 115 -4.66 46.78 -6.46
N GLY A 116 -4.61 45.58 -5.88
CA GLY A 116 -5.78 44.98 -5.26
C GLY A 116 -5.70 43.49 -5.05
N ILE A 117 -6.82 42.97 -4.55
CA ILE A 117 -7.04 41.58 -4.17
C ILE A 117 -8.44 41.14 -4.60
N SER A 118 -8.55 39.93 -5.13
CA SER A 118 -9.79 39.38 -5.65
C SER A 118 -9.89 37.91 -5.32
N TYR A 119 -11.07 37.46 -4.90
CA TYR A 119 -11.35 36.05 -4.62
C TYR A 119 -12.21 35.44 -5.72
N TYR A 120 -11.78 34.27 -6.20
CA TYR A 120 -12.42 33.49 -7.24
C TYR A 120 -12.77 32.11 -6.69
N LYS A 121 -13.96 31.60 -7.02
CA LYS A 121 -14.26 30.17 -6.87
C LYS A 121 -13.44 29.35 -7.86
N ASN A 122 -13.29 28.04 -7.61
CA ASN A 122 -12.70 27.09 -8.57
C ASN A 122 -13.34 27.11 -9.98
N SER A 123 -14.59 27.55 -10.09
CA SER A 123 -15.28 27.77 -11.38
C SER A 123 -14.75 28.97 -12.21
N GLY A 124 -13.86 29.80 -11.64
CA GLY A 124 -13.41 31.07 -12.24
C GLY A 124 -14.35 32.25 -11.96
N LYS A 125 -15.48 32.04 -11.28
CA LYS A 125 -16.39 33.12 -10.86
C LYS A 125 -15.76 33.99 -9.77
N VAL A 126 -15.71 35.30 -10.00
CA VAL A 126 -15.34 36.31 -8.98
C VAL A 126 -16.41 36.36 -7.90
N ILE A 127 -16.01 36.23 -6.64
CA ILE A 127 -16.89 36.39 -5.48
C ILE A 127 -16.84 37.83 -4.98
N TRP A 128 -15.63 38.37 -4.81
CA TRP A 128 -15.40 39.76 -4.46
C TRP A 128 -14.08 40.27 -5.05
N ASN A 129 -13.99 41.59 -5.22
CA ASN A 129 -12.81 42.30 -5.69
C ASN A 129 -12.68 43.58 -4.86
N GLN A 130 -11.49 43.81 -4.31
CA GLN A 130 -11.14 44.99 -3.55
C GLN A 130 -9.86 45.61 -4.11
N THR A 131 -9.92 46.90 -4.44
CA THR A 131 -8.76 47.66 -4.90
C THR A 131 -8.02 48.28 -3.72
N TYR A 132 -6.70 48.37 -3.83
CA TYR A 132 -5.82 49.13 -2.94
C TYR A 132 -4.62 49.64 -3.74
N SER A 133 -3.70 50.36 -3.10
CA SER A 133 -2.41 50.70 -3.71
C SER A 133 -1.33 50.42 -2.69
N MET A 134 -0.62 49.30 -2.85
CA MET A 134 0.45 48.84 -1.97
C MET A 134 1.74 48.68 -2.77
N GLN A 135 2.88 49.02 -2.18
CA GLN A 135 4.18 48.84 -2.85
C GLN A 135 4.68 47.40 -2.75
N ASN A 136 4.51 46.78 -1.58
CA ASN A 136 4.95 45.42 -1.31
C ASN A 136 3.87 44.64 -0.54
N PRO A 137 2.78 44.22 -1.21
CA PRO A 137 1.69 43.50 -0.57
C PRO A 137 2.14 42.11 -0.10
N LYS A 138 1.92 41.83 1.19
CA LYS A 138 2.12 40.51 1.80
C LYS A 138 0.81 40.00 2.36
N VAL A 139 0.52 38.73 2.09
CA VAL A 139 -0.74 38.06 2.45
C VAL A 139 -0.45 36.97 3.49
N SER A 140 -1.31 36.87 4.49
CA SER A 140 -1.40 35.77 5.45
C SER A 140 -2.81 35.18 5.42
N ILE A 141 -2.92 33.86 5.51
CA ILE A 141 -4.20 33.13 5.48
C ILE A 141 -4.25 32.16 6.65
N CYS A 142 -5.37 32.17 7.36
CA CYS A 142 -5.70 31.18 8.39
C CYS A 142 -7.18 30.84 8.27
N GLY A 143 -7.49 29.57 7.99
CA GLY A 143 -8.85 29.10 7.74
C GLY A 143 -9.58 29.94 6.68
N ASN A 144 -10.70 30.56 7.07
CA ASN A 144 -11.53 31.39 6.19
C ASN A 144 -11.20 32.89 6.29
N SER A 145 -10.04 33.24 6.82
CA SER A 145 -9.60 34.60 7.06
C SER A 145 -8.30 34.91 6.33
N ILE A 146 -8.21 36.13 5.81
CA ILE A 146 -7.06 36.66 5.07
C ILE A 146 -6.68 37.98 5.72
N ALA A 147 -5.39 38.22 5.88
CA ALA A 147 -4.86 39.56 6.06
C ALA A 147 -3.89 39.91 4.93
N VAL A 148 -3.98 41.12 4.42
CA VAL A 148 -3.02 41.69 3.47
C VAL A 148 -2.53 43.02 3.98
N ALA A 149 -1.23 43.24 3.95
CA ALA A 149 -0.62 44.49 4.39
C ALA A 149 0.49 44.93 3.45
N ASP A 150 0.71 46.24 3.39
CA ASP A 150 1.84 46.81 2.67
C ASP A 150 3.09 46.74 3.55
N ILE A 151 4.06 45.89 3.19
CA ILE A 151 5.29 45.75 3.95
C ILE A 151 6.15 46.99 3.74
N ASN A 152 6.62 47.58 4.84
CA ASN A 152 7.19 48.92 4.96
C ASN A 152 6.21 50.07 4.69
N GLY A 153 4.95 49.77 4.38
CA GLY A 153 3.84 50.72 4.38
C GLY A 153 3.10 50.74 5.71
N SER A 154 1.92 51.36 5.73
CA SER A 154 1.14 51.57 6.96
C SER A 154 -0.29 51.03 6.90
N SER A 155 -0.72 50.43 5.80
CA SER A 155 -2.11 49.95 5.66
C SER A 155 -2.18 48.43 5.65
N ALA A 156 -3.16 47.90 6.38
CA ALA A 156 -3.54 46.49 6.41
C ALA A 156 -5.05 46.34 6.24
N TYR A 157 -5.45 45.24 5.62
CA TYR A 157 -6.84 44.89 5.34
C TYR A 157 -7.05 43.43 5.73
N SER A 158 -8.24 43.13 6.25
CA SER A 158 -8.67 41.76 6.53
C SER A 158 -9.89 41.40 5.69
N PHE A 159 -9.93 40.16 5.23
CA PHE A 159 -11.00 39.62 4.40
C PHE A 159 -11.42 38.24 4.89
N ASN A 160 -12.64 37.84 4.53
CA ASN A 160 -13.13 36.47 4.63
C ASN A 160 -13.75 36.04 3.28
N THR A 161 -14.39 34.87 3.26
CA THR A 161 -15.08 34.35 2.06
C THR A 161 -16.20 35.25 1.53
N SER A 162 -16.73 36.16 2.35
CA SER A 162 -17.80 37.10 2.00
C SER A 162 -17.29 38.48 1.55
N GLY A 163 -16.04 38.83 1.83
CA GLY A 163 -15.44 40.11 1.45
C GLY A 163 -14.58 40.72 2.55
N GLN A 164 -14.40 42.04 2.50
CA GLN A 164 -13.61 42.77 3.49
C GLN A 164 -14.31 42.77 4.86
N VAL A 165 -13.58 42.45 5.92
CA VAL A 165 -14.08 42.47 7.30
C VAL A 165 -13.48 43.60 8.13
N GLY A 166 -12.31 44.12 7.74
CA GLY A 166 -11.65 45.20 8.47
C GLY A 166 -10.57 45.92 7.67
N LYS A 167 -10.17 47.07 8.20
CA LYS A 167 -9.02 47.85 7.76
C LYS A 167 -8.33 48.41 9.00
N ALA A 168 -7.01 48.37 9.01
CA ALA A 168 -6.18 49.00 10.02
C ALA A 168 -5.11 49.87 9.34
N ASP A 169 -4.84 51.04 9.91
CA ASP A 169 -3.74 51.89 9.53
C ASP A 169 -2.80 52.05 10.74
N THR A 170 -1.50 51.92 10.52
CA THR A 170 -0.46 52.00 11.55
C THR A 170 0.32 53.31 11.45
N SER A 171 0.82 53.81 12.57
CA SER A 171 1.71 54.99 12.58
C SER A 171 3.16 54.65 12.20
N MET A 172 3.53 53.38 12.28
CA MET A 172 4.86 52.85 11.96
C MET A 172 4.79 51.82 10.83
N PRO A 173 5.90 51.61 10.08
CA PRO A 173 5.94 50.64 9.00
C PRO A 173 5.63 49.22 9.45
N ILE A 174 4.80 48.53 8.68
CA ILE A 174 4.45 47.13 8.93
C ILE A 174 5.58 46.24 8.42
N LEU A 175 6.15 45.42 9.30
CA LEU A 175 7.24 44.48 8.95
C LEU A 175 6.73 43.06 8.69
N GLN A 176 5.63 42.68 9.32
CA GLN A 176 5.02 41.35 9.25
C GLN A 176 3.52 41.44 9.44
N ILE A 177 2.79 40.50 8.86
CA ILE A 177 1.35 40.35 9.02
C ILE A 177 1.01 38.87 9.20
N GLU A 178 0.16 38.59 10.17
CA GLU A 178 -0.42 37.27 10.42
C GLU A 178 -1.90 37.44 10.75
N VAL A 179 -2.71 36.44 10.40
CA VAL A 179 -4.14 36.43 10.68
C VAL A 179 -4.49 35.18 11.46
N SER A 180 -5.38 35.34 12.44
CA SER A 180 -6.01 34.19 13.11
C SER A 180 -7.24 33.74 12.34
N ASP A 181 -7.73 32.52 12.58
CA ASP A 181 -8.95 32.02 11.94
C ASP A 181 -10.17 32.93 12.20
N SER A 182 -10.19 33.64 13.34
CA SER A 182 -11.26 34.59 13.68
C SER A 182 -11.29 35.85 12.80
N GLY A 183 -10.18 36.19 12.13
CA GLY A 183 -10.10 37.24 11.10
C GLY A 183 -10.41 38.67 11.56
N LYS A 184 -10.52 38.90 12.88
CA LYS A 184 -10.88 40.18 13.50
C LYS A 184 -9.70 40.80 14.24
#